data_AF-A0A0F2N8B8-F1
#
_entry.id   AF-A0A0F2N8B8-F1
#
_cell.length_a   1.000
_cell.length_b   1.000
_cell.length_c   1.000
_cell.angle_alpha   90.00
_cell.angle_beta   90.00
_cell.angle_gamma   90.00
#
_symmetry.space_group_name_H-M   'P 1'
#
loop_
_entity.id
_entity.type
_entity.pdbx_description
1 polymer ?
#
loop_
_entity_poly.entity_id
_entity_poly.type
_entity_poly.pdbx_seq_one_letter_code
_entity_poly.pdbx_strand_id
1 'polypeptide(L)' 'MLEMVDKVVPHEEGLMLEDIFGRRKIVKARIAELALVDHKIVLEKE' A
#
# COMPACT_ATOMS: atom_id res chain seq x y z
N MET A 1 11.08 -2.05 0.03
CA MET A 1 9.98 -1.38 0.76
C MET A 1 9.65 -0.08 0.07
N LEU A 2 8.39 0.38 0.13
CA LEU A 2 8.02 1.77 -0.17
C LEU A 2 7.75 2.43 1.19
N GLU A 3 8.28 3.63 1.41
CA GLU A 3 8.19 4.35 2.68
C GLU A 3 7.33 5.59 2.50
N MET A 4 6.83 6.15 3.60
CA MET A 4 6.00 7.37 3.58
C MET A 4 4.84 7.28 2.58
N VAL A 5 4.14 6.14 2.60
CA VAL A 5 2.98 5.90 1.73
C VAL A 5 1.84 6.82 2.15
N ASP A 6 1.31 7.57 1.18
CA ASP A 6 0.17 8.48 1.33
C ASP A 6 -1.14 7.81 0.89
N LYS A 7 -1.11 7.04 -0.21
CA LYS A 7 -2.31 6.40 -0.76
C LYS A 7 -2.09 4.94 -1.11
N VAL A 8 -3.10 4.13 -0.83
CA VAL A 8 -3.20 2.73 -1.24
C VAL A 8 -4.51 2.59 -2.03
N VAL A 9 -4.41 2.25 -3.30
CA VAL A 9 -5.56 2.20 -4.22
C VAL A 9 -5.63 0.81 -4.87
N PRO A 10 -6.81 0.17 -4.93
CA PRO A 10 -7.01 -1.04 -5.72
C PRO A 10 -6.64 -0.81 -7.19
N HIS A 11 -5.93 -1.76 -7.78
CA HIS A 11 -5.52 -1.74 -9.18
C HIS A 11 -5.80 -3.11 -9.82
N GLU A 12 -5.91 -3.18 -11.14
CA GLU A 12 -6.20 -4.43 -11.88
C GLU A 12 -5.21 -5.57 -11.57
N GLU A 13 -3.98 -5.24 -11.16
CA GLU A 13 -2.91 -6.18 -10.85
C GLU A 13 -2.58 -6.27 -9.35
N GLY A 14 -3.43 -5.75 -8.46
CA GLY A 14 -3.24 -5.77 -7.02
C GLY A 14 -3.46 -4.40 -6.36
N LEU A 15 -2.43 -3.88 -5.69
CA LEU A 15 -2.48 -2.59 -5.00
C LEU A 15 -1.46 -1.62 -5.59
N MET A 16 -1.91 -0.41 -5.89
CA MET A 16 -1.04 0.73 -6.22
C MET A 16 -0.78 1.53 -4.94
N LEU A 17 0.49 1.65 -4.59
CA LEU A 17 0.98 2.46 -3.48
C LEU A 17 1.55 3.77 -4.05
N GLU A 18 1.16 4.90 -3.48
CA GLU A 18 1.71 6.22 -3.78
C GLU A 18 2.34 6.80 -2.52
N ASP A 19 3.59 7.24 -2.59
CA ASP A 19 4.26 7.95 -1.50
C ASP A 19 4.02 9.47 -1.55
N ILE A 20 4.37 10.18 -0.47
CA ILE A 20 4.23 11.64 -0.37
C ILE A 20 5.04 12.43 -1.41
N PHE A 21 5.97 11.79 -2.12
CA PHE A 21 6.76 12.40 -3.20
C PHE A 21 6.17 12.11 -4.59
N GLY A 22 5.01 11.44 -4.66
CA GLY A 22 4.32 11.07 -5.89
C GLY A 22 4.90 9.83 -6.59
N ARG A 23 5.78 9.06 -5.94
CA ARG A 23 6.29 7.81 -6.52
C ARG A 23 5.25 6.73 -6.35
N ARG A 24 5.00 6.01 -7.43
CA ARG A 24 3.99 4.95 -7.49
C ARG A 24 4.63 3.58 -7.64
N LYS A 25 4.07 2.59 -6.96
CA LYS A 25 4.49 1.19 -7.06
C LYS A 25 3.28 0.26 -7.02
N ILE A 26 3.20 -0.65 -8.00
CA ILE A 26 2.19 -1.70 -8.01
C ILE A 26 2.76 -2.95 -7.32
N VAL A 27 1.96 -3.56 -6.44
CA VAL A 27 2.29 -4.81 -5.76
C VAL A 27 1.11 -5.77 -5.84
N LYS A 28 1.39 -7.04 -6.18
CA LYS A 28 0.43 -8.14 -6.07
C LYS A 28 0.33 -8.56 -4.61
N ALA A 29 -0.61 -7.96 -3.89
CA ALA A 29 -0.81 -8.18 -2.48
C ALA A 29 -2.26 -7.83 -2.11
N ARG A 30 -2.71 -8.36 -0.98
CA ARG A 30 -3.99 -8.00 -0.35
C ARG A 30 -3.74 -7.27 0.97
N ILE A 31 -4.67 -6.41 1.35
CA ILE A 31 -4.66 -5.77 2.67
C ILE A 31 -5.09 -6.84 3.69
N ALA A 32 -4.18 -7.15 4.61
CA ALA A 32 -4.46 -8.08 5.70
C ALA A 32 -4.98 -7.36 6.95
N GLU A 33 -4.39 -6.21 7.25
CA GLU A 33 -4.72 -5.43 8.43
C GLU A 33 -4.54 -3.92 8.19
N LEU A 34 -5.43 -3.12 8.78
CA LEU A 34 -5.37 -1.67 8.80
C LEU A 34 -5.27 -1.17 10.25
N ALA A 35 -4.06 -0.91 10.71
CA ALA A 35 -3.77 -0.32 12.02
C ALA A 35 -3.64 1.21 11.86
N LEU A 36 -4.77 1.89 11.66
CA LEU A 36 -4.80 3.32 11.33
C LEU A 36 -4.28 4.22 12.46
N VAL A 37 -4.50 3.83 13.71
CA VAL A 37 -3.97 4.55 14.89
C VAL A 37 -2.44 4.52 14.89
N ASP A 38 -1.85 3.41 14.46
CA ASP A 38 -0.40 3.21 14.37
C ASP A 38 0.17 3.66 13.02
N HIS A 39 -0.65 4.26 12.15
CA HIS A 39 -0.29 4.66 10.79
C HIS A 39 0.34 3.51 9.98
N LYS A 40 -0.15 2.29 10.17
CA LYS A 40 0.43 1.07 9.57
C LYS A 40 -0.61 0.29 8.79
N ILE A 41 -0.21 -0.15 7.59
CA ILE A 41 -0.97 -1.06 6.74
C ILE A 41 -0.14 -2.33 6.56
N VAL A 42 -0.72 -3.49 6.88
CA VAL A 42 -0.07 -4.79 6.68
C VAL A 42 -0.59 -5.41 5.40
N LEU A 43 0.33 -5.73 4.50
CA LEU A 43 0.04 -6.37 3.22
C LEU A 43 0.53 -7.81 3.24
N GLU A 44 -0.31 -8.72 2.78
CA GLU A 44 0.03 -10.12 2.54
C GLU A 44 0.19 -10.37 1.05
N LYS A 45 1.17 -11.19 0.69
CA LYS A 45 1.33 -11.64 -0.70
C LYS A 45 0.14 -12.52 -1.07
N GLU A 46 -0.39 -12.30 -2.26
CA GLU A 46 -1.36 -13.21 -2.88
C GLU A 46 -0.64 -14.44 -3.46
#